data_AF-A0A1Z9Q535-F1
#
_entry.id   AF-A0A1Z9Q535-F1
#
_cell.length_a   1.000
_cell.length_b   1.000
_cell.length_c   1.000
_cell.angle_alpha   90.00
_cell.angle_beta   90.00
_cell.angle_gamma   90.00
#
_symmetry.space_group_name_H-M   'P 1'
#
loop_
_entity.id
_entity.type
_entity.pdbx_description
1 polymer ?
#
loop_
_entity_poly.entity_id
_entity_poly.type
_entity_poly.pdbx_seq_one_letter_code
_entity_poly.pdbx_strand_id
1 'polypeptide(L)'
;MSYVQVANLDFTEIKSSLKEYLRSNSDFTDYDFEGSTLSTLLDVLAYNTYYTAFNANMVVNEAFLESATLRDNVVSLAKQIGYLPKSSVSPTAVIDIAADFSTQQNIPEIVKLPRGSQFLTRINGTTYSFITAKDYVVGLNTQSIANFSGVEIKEGNYVLETFTFNAGVPQRFILQNPGIDTSSLKVTIRPTFSSTSVVEYRLADNIIGYDGTSQVYFLQEGEDERYEIIFGDGILGSKLDTNNYIEVSYITTNGDAANNAKVFSYGAVLEDSTGASDYAPTVSLVTTTAASGGETLESIDSVKRNAPKFFNAQNRAVTADDYESIIRRIFPAIADIVCYGGEDASPPEYGKVKIVIKPSYSAKLSQYTKNLISTDLKKYAVVSVTPEIIDPSITYVELQSNVYYNKSKTTLNESELKAAVVSSLTKYRSTSDLEKFNGRFKYSRIVGIIDATDDAITSNETSIKLRKDFTPVLNTITQYEVCYQNVVKSGCTASAVQSSGFVVADYPADVVYLADDQVGNVYLYKIDSTTQNRFILNSQQGTIDYEKGEVMLNRLNIIKGTYDDERIELRVTPSNKDIYAYREAYLSLDLQSSVFLITQEALI
;
A
#
# COMPACT_ATOMS: atom_id res chain seq x y z
N MET A 1 -19.44 3.43 15.01
CA MET A 1 -20.88 3.07 15.21
C MET A 1 -21.68 4.29 14.76
N SER A 2 -22.70 4.15 13.91
CA SER A 2 -23.52 5.31 13.52
C SER A 2 -24.20 5.89 14.76
N TYR A 3 -24.08 7.21 14.96
CA TYR A 3 -24.58 7.90 16.16
C TYR A 3 -26.12 7.92 16.21
N VAL A 4 -26.82 7.62 15.12
CA VAL A 4 -28.28 7.50 15.06
C VAL A 4 -28.66 6.26 14.26
N GLN A 5 -29.23 5.26 14.92
CA GLN A 5 -29.74 4.06 14.24
C GLN A 5 -30.99 4.42 13.42
N VAL A 6 -30.91 4.22 12.10
CA VAL A 6 -32.04 4.30 11.16
C VAL A 6 -33.12 3.24 11.45
N ALA A 7 -32.81 2.26 12.31
CA ALA A 7 -33.68 1.13 12.61
C ALA A 7 -35.05 1.49 13.24
N ASN A 8 -35.24 2.72 13.75
CA ASN A 8 -36.50 3.18 14.36
C ASN A 8 -37.25 4.24 13.53
N LEU A 9 -36.99 4.33 12.22
CA LEU A 9 -37.66 5.27 11.32
C LEU A 9 -38.43 4.53 10.22
N ASP A 10 -39.12 3.44 10.55
CA ASP A 10 -40.07 2.87 9.60
C ASP A 10 -41.22 3.87 9.36
N PHE A 11 -41.65 4.00 8.11
CA PHE A 11 -42.77 4.85 7.73
C PHE A 11 -44.01 4.54 8.57
N THR A 12 -44.27 3.25 8.83
CA THR A 12 -45.42 2.78 9.62
C THR A 12 -45.34 3.27 11.07
N GLU A 13 -44.15 3.25 11.67
CA GLU A 13 -43.93 3.71 13.04
C GLU A 13 -44.05 5.24 13.14
N ILE A 14 -43.52 5.99 12.15
CA ILE A 14 -43.67 7.44 12.08
C ILE A 14 -45.14 7.82 11.95
N LYS A 15 -45.90 7.12 11.10
CA LYS A 15 -47.35 7.33 10.97
C LYS A 15 -48.07 7.05 12.29
N SER A 16 -47.72 5.98 12.98
CA SER A 16 -48.30 5.64 14.29
C SER A 16 -48.00 6.71 15.34
N SER A 17 -46.76 7.19 15.41
CA SER A 17 -46.34 8.25 16.32
C SER A 17 -47.04 9.59 16.03
N LEU A 18 -47.15 9.99 14.77
CA LEU A 18 -47.91 11.19 14.36
C LEU A 18 -49.39 11.08 14.72
N LYS A 19 -49.98 9.89 14.55
CA LYS A 19 -51.36 9.61 14.93
C LYS A 19 -51.57 9.71 16.44
N GLU A 20 -50.66 9.18 17.25
CA GLU A 20 -50.70 9.32 18.72
C GLU A 20 -50.51 10.78 19.15
N TYR A 21 -49.58 11.50 18.54
CA TYR A 21 -49.36 12.92 18.79
C TYR A 21 -50.63 13.74 18.52
N LEU A 22 -51.28 13.55 17.39
CA LEU A 22 -52.52 14.28 17.05
C LEU A 22 -53.70 13.90 17.95
N ARG A 23 -53.80 12.64 18.38
CA ARG A 23 -54.80 12.19 19.37
C ARG A 23 -54.61 12.79 20.75
N SER A 24 -53.38 13.14 21.12
CA SER A 24 -53.08 13.78 22.41
C SER A 24 -53.52 15.23 22.49
N ASN A 25 -53.77 15.88 21.34
CA ASN A 25 -54.23 17.26 21.29
C ASN A 25 -55.75 17.32 21.52
N SER A 26 -56.18 18.20 22.44
CA SER A 26 -57.59 18.38 22.83
C SER A 26 -58.49 18.87 21.69
N ASP A 27 -57.91 19.48 20.66
CA ASP A 27 -58.66 20.06 19.54
C ASP A 27 -59.20 19.01 18.56
N PHE A 28 -58.68 17.78 18.58
CA PHE A 28 -58.99 16.73 17.57
C PHE A 28 -59.60 15.46 18.16
N THR A 29 -60.29 15.56 19.29
CA THR A 29 -60.84 14.39 20.01
C THR A 29 -61.95 13.64 19.25
N ASP A 30 -62.59 14.28 18.27
CA ASP A 30 -63.70 13.75 17.46
C ASP A 30 -63.28 13.23 16.07
N TYR A 31 -61.99 13.37 15.70
CA TYR A 31 -61.48 12.95 14.40
C TYR A 31 -61.13 11.45 14.37
N ASP A 32 -61.63 10.73 13.36
CA ASP A 32 -61.22 9.36 13.07
C ASP A 32 -60.01 9.35 12.11
N PHE A 33 -58.83 9.13 12.70
CA PHE A 33 -57.55 9.04 11.98
C PHE A 33 -57.39 7.79 11.10
N GLU A 34 -58.31 6.81 11.18
CA GLU A 34 -58.39 5.68 10.24
C GLU A 34 -59.27 6.00 9.02
N GLY A 35 -59.98 7.13 9.03
CA GLY A 35 -60.81 7.57 7.92
C GLY A 35 -59.99 7.84 6.65
N SER A 36 -60.48 7.40 5.49
CA SER A 36 -59.73 7.40 4.21
C SER A 36 -59.13 8.77 3.81
N THR A 37 -59.74 9.90 4.16
CA THR A 37 -59.24 11.24 3.83
C THR A 37 -58.18 11.74 4.83
N LEU A 38 -58.35 11.43 6.11
CA LEU A 38 -57.41 11.84 7.15
C LEU A 38 -56.19 10.91 7.18
N SER A 39 -56.37 9.62 6.90
CA SER A 39 -55.29 8.67 6.72
C SER A 39 -54.40 9.06 5.54
N THR A 40 -54.95 9.47 4.40
CA THR A 40 -54.14 9.90 3.25
C THR A 40 -53.37 11.19 3.53
N LEU A 41 -53.95 12.13 4.30
CA LEU A 41 -53.23 13.30 4.77
C LEU A 41 -52.10 12.93 5.76
N LEU A 42 -52.36 12.00 6.67
CA LEU A 42 -51.34 11.45 7.58
C LEU A 42 -50.22 10.75 6.81
N ASP A 43 -50.54 10.03 5.74
CA ASP A 43 -49.54 9.38 4.89
C ASP A 43 -48.61 10.42 4.24
N VAL A 44 -49.15 11.54 3.77
CA VAL A 44 -48.35 12.64 3.20
C VAL A 44 -47.45 13.28 4.26
N LEU A 45 -47.98 13.53 5.46
CA LEU A 45 -47.20 14.10 6.58
C LEU A 45 -46.11 13.13 7.06
N ALA A 46 -46.43 11.84 7.19
CA ALA A 46 -45.48 10.81 7.55
C ALA A 46 -44.38 10.67 6.48
N TYR A 47 -44.74 10.74 5.20
CA TYR A 47 -43.77 10.71 4.11
C TYR A 47 -42.83 11.92 4.13
N ASN A 48 -43.36 13.14 4.31
CA ASN A 48 -42.54 14.35 4.43
C ASN A 48 -41.62 14.30 5.66
N THR A 49 -42.14 13.81 6.79
CA THR A 49 -41.37 13.64 8.03
C THR A 49 -40.27 12.60 7.84
N TYR A 50 -40.58 11.46 7.24
CA TYR A 50 -39.60 10.42 6.90
C TYR A 50 -38.48 10.96 6.01
N TYR A 51 -38.82 11.67 4.94
CA TYR A 51 -37.85 12.26 4.03
C TYR A 51 -36.96 13.30 4.74
N THR A 52 -37.55 14.16 5.57
CA THR A 52 -36.81 15.17 6.33
C THR A 52 -35.92 14.53 7.39
N ALA A 53 -36.41 13.52 8.11
CA ALA A 53 -35.66 12.77 9.11
C ALA A 53 -34.49 12.01 8.47
N PHE A 54 -34.71 11.37 7.32
CA PHE A 54 -33.66 10.72 6.55
C PHE A 54 -32.55 11.73 6.18
N ASN A 55 -32.91 12.86 5.59
CA ASN A 55 -31.94 13.90 5.21
C ASN A 55 -31.19 14.46 6.44
N ALA A 56 -31.88 14.75 7.53
CA ALA A 56 -31.26 15.23 8.77
C ALA A 56 -30.26 14.20 9.34
N ASN A 57 -30.62 12.91 9.33
CA ASN A 57 -29.72 11.84 9.76
C ASN A 57 -28.51 11.70 8.86
N MET A 58 -28.68 11.82 7.54
CA MET A 58 -27.55 11.82 6.61
C MET A 58 -26.63 13.01 6.90
N VAL A 59 -27.17 14.22 7.08
CA VAL A 59 -26.38 15.41 7.43
C VAL A 59 -25.61 15.23 8.74
N VAL A 60 -26.26 14.68 9.78
CA VAL A 60 -25.60 14.44 11.08
C VAL A 60 -24.51 13.38 10.96
N ASN A 61 -24.75 12.28 10.24
CA ASN A 61 -23.74 11.26 10.04
C ASN A 61 -22.55 11.79 9.22
N GLU A 62 -22.79 12.68 8.26
CA GLU A 62 -21.73 13.31 7.46
C GLU A 62 -20.96 14.43 8.19
N ALA A 63 -21.47 14.93 9.32
CA ALA A 63 -20.82 16.00 10.10
C ALA A 63 -19.66 15.51 10.99
N PHE A 64 -19.59 14.20 11.28
CA PHE A 64 -18.54 13.62 12.13
C PHE A 64 -17.64 12.68 11.34
N LEU A 65 -16.32 12.78 11.58
CA LEU A 65 -15.30 12.05 10.81
C LEU A 65 -15.52 10.53 10.83
N GLU A 66 -15.90 9.96 11.98
CA GLU A 66 -16.09 8.51 12.11
C GLU A 66 -17.31 7.99 11.33
N SER A 67 -18.40 8.75 11.30
CA SER A 67 -19.66 8.35 10.67
C SER A 67 -19.81 8.77 9.21
N ALA A 68 -19.04 9.76 8.75
CA ALA A 68 -19.13 10.27 7.39
C ALA A 68 -18.83 9.18 6.36
N THR A 69 -19.67 9.05 5.34
CA THR A 69 -19.56 8.01 4.32
C THR A 69 -19.08 8.58 2.98
N LEU A 70 -19.33 9.86 2.73
CA LEU A 70 -18.85 10.54 1.53
C LEU A 70 -17.40 10.97 1.70
N ARG A 71 -16.57 10.70 0.68
CA ARG A 71 -15.15 11.06 0.68
C ARG A 71 -14.95 12.55 0.93
N ASP A 72 -15.63 13.40 0.17
CA ASP A 72 -15.44 14.85 0.23
C ASP A 72 -15.67 15.42 1.63
N ASN A 73 -16.66 14.89 2.35
CA ASN A 73 -16.92 15.26 3.74
C ASN A 73 -15.81 14.77 4.68
N VAL A 74 -15.36 13.52 4.53
CA VAL A 74 -14.25 12.95 5.32
C VAL A 74 -12.97 13.77 5.13
N VAL A 75 -12.66 14.15 3.89
CA VAL A 75 -11.49 14.96 3.54
C VAL A 75 -11.62 16.37 4.09
N SER A 76 -12.79 17.00 3.96
CA SER A 76 -13.06 18.34 4.51
C SER A 76 -12.94 18.37 6.04
N LEU A 77 -13.41 17.32 6.72
CA LEU A 77 -13.25 17.17 8.17
C LEU A 77 -11.80 16.87 8.57
N ALA A 78 -11.10 16.02 7.82
CA ALA A 78 -9.67 15.74 8.04
C ALA A 78 -8.81 17.01 7.85
N LYS A 79 -9.17 17.87 6.89
CA LYS A 79 -8.55 19.17 6.69
C LYS A 79 -8.67 20.08 7.92
N GLN A 80 -9.79 20.06 8.66
CA GLN A 80 -9.95 20.89 9.86
C GLN A 80 -8.91 20.58 10.94
N ILE A 81 -8.46 19.33 11.00
CA ILE A 81 -7.40 18.87 11.92
C ILE A 81 -6.01 18.87 11.28
N GLY A 82 -5.87 19.46 10.09
CA GLY A 82 -4.60 19.63 9.38
C GLY A 82 -4.08 18.36 8.68
N TYR A 83 -4.90 17.33 8.52
CA TYR A 83 -4.54 16.12 7.76
C TYR A 83 -4.94 16.29 6.30
N LEU A 84 -3.95 16.34 5.41
CA LEU A 84 -4.15 16.25 3.97
C LEU A 84 -4.08 14.77 3.55
N PRO A 85 -5.17 14.18 3.05
CA PRO A 85 -5.13 12.82 2.54
C PRO A 85 -4.13 12.70 1.40
N LYS A 86 -3.50 11.55 1.33
CA LYS A 86 -2.53 11.25 0.30
C LYS A 86 -3.23 11.12 -1.06
N SER A 87 -2.61 11.71 -2.08
CA SER A 87 -3.03 11.62 -3.48
C SER A 87 -2.65 10.28 -4.11
N SER A 88 -3.13 10.02 -5.33
CA SER A 88 -2.53 8.97 -6.17
C SER A 88 -1.05 9.26 -6.38
N VAL A 89 -0.19 8.24 -6.31
CA VAL A 89 1.27 8.38 -6.42
C VAL A 89 1.78 7.62 -7.63
N SER A 90 2.63 8.27 -8.43
CA SER A 90 3.25 7.67 -9.60
C SER A 90 4.31 6.64 -9.23
N PRO A 91 4.29 5.42 -9.83
CA PRO A 91 5.41 4.50 -9.79
C PRO A 91 6.70 5.19 -10.27
N THR A 92 7.77 5.07 -9.50
CA THR A 92 9.08 5.66 -9.81
C THR A 92 10.08 4.56 -10.14
N ALA A 93 10.80 4.71 -11.26
CA ALA A 93 11.94 3.87 -11.62
C ALA A 93 13.21 4.72 -11.70
N VAL A 94 14.36 4.09 -11.48
CA VAL A 94 15.67 4.75 -11.66
C VAL A 94 16.42 4.06 -12.79
N ILE A 95 16.80 4.84 -13.80
CA ILE A 95 17.48 4.40 -15.00
C ILE A 95 18.80 5.16 -15.19
N ASP A 96 19.78 4.48 -15.77
CA ASP A 96 20.99 5.10 -16.29
C ASP A 96 20.85 5.20 -17.81
N ILE A 97 21.16 6.38 -18.36
CA ILE A 97 21.03 6.69 -19.78
C ILE A 97 22.41 7.06 -20.32
N ALA A 98 22.86 6.37 -21.36
CA ALA A 98 24.04 6.77 -22.12
C ALA A 98 23.61 7.15 -23.53
N ALA A 99 23.78 8.44 -23.86
CA ALA A 99 23.49 9.00 -25.17
C ALA A 99 24.80 9.26 -25.92
N ASP A 100 24.99 8.56 -27.04
CA ASP A 100 26.17 8.65 -27.88
C ASP A 100 25.94 9.64 -29.03
N PHE A 101 26.76 10.71 -29.05
CA PHE A 101 26.73 11.77 -30.06
C PHE A 101 27.84 11.62 -31.11
N SER A 102 28.64 10.56 -31.08
CA SER A 102 29.79 10.35 -31.98
C SER A 102 29.46 10.36 -33.48
N THR A 103 28.21 10.09 -33.85
CA THR A 103 27.75 10.07 -35.25
C THR A 103 27.14 11.40 -35.71
N GLN A 104 27.03 12.41 -34.84
CA GLN A 104 26.38 13.68 -35.12
C GLN A 104 27.36 14.70 -35.73
N GLN A 105 26.86 15.55 -36.63
CA GLN A 105 27.69 16.60 -37.28
C GLN A 105 28.01 17.76 -36.33
N ASN A 106 27.11 18.06 -35.39
CA ASN A 106 27.29 19.05 -34.34
C ASN A 106 27.24 18.34 -32.98
N ILE A 107 28.34 18.35 -32.25
CA ILE A 107 28.43 17.76 -30.91
C ILE A 107 28.22 18.90 -29.90
N PRO A 108 27.15 18.89 -29.10
CA PRO A 108 26.95 19.89 -28.04
C PRO A 108 28.06 19.75 -26.97
N GLU A 109 28.31 20.75 -26.14
CA GLU A 109 29.25 20.60 -24.99
C GLU A 109 28.51 20.09 -23.73
N ILE A 110 27.24 20.50 -23.62
CA ILE A 110 26.35 20.20 -22.51
C ILE A 110 25.05 19.66 -23.10
N VAL A 111 24.57 18.55 -22.54
CA VAL A 111 23.32 17.91 -22.90
C VAL A 111 22.36 17.99 -21.73
N LYS A 112 21.15 18.45 -22.02
CA LYS A 112 20.04 18.56 -21.09
C LYS A 112 18.96 17.56 -21.46
N LEU A 113 18.54 16.76 -20.49
CA LEU A 113 17.31 15.99 -20.52
C LEU A 113 16.24 16.83 -19.81
N PRO A 114 15.32 17.48 -20.55
CA PRO A 114 14.32 18.33 -19.94
C PRO A 114 13.33 17.53 -19.09
N ARG A 115 12.71 18.19 -18.12
CA ARG A 115 11.55 17.67 -17.41
C ARG A 115 10.40 17.43 -18.40
N GLY A 116 9.70 16.31 -18.22
CA GLY A 116 8.62 15.91 -19.12
C GLY A 116 9.08 15.05 -20.31
N SER A 117 10.37 14.75 -20.45
CA SER A 117 10.87 13.78 -21.42
C SER A 117 10.21 12.42 -21.22
N GLN A 118 9.61 11.88 -22.30
CA GLN A 118 8.76 10.71 -22.26
C GLN A 118 9.50 9.40 -22.57
N PHE A 119 9.25 8.39 -21.75
CA PHE A 119 9.72 7.01 -21.86
C PHE A 119 8.51 6.09 -21.96
N LEU A 120 8.60 5.05 -22.77
CA LEU A 120 7.52 4.08 -22.93
C LEU A 120 7.94 2.74 -22.36
N THR A 121 7.01 2.07 -21.70
CA THR A 121 7.17 0.69 -21.25
C THR A 121 5.94 -0.12 -21.61
N ARG A 122 6.09 -1.43 -21.74
CA ARG A 122 4.98 -2.34 -22.02
C ARG A 122 4.91 -3.41 -20.94
N ILE A 123 3.76 -3.47 -20.26
CA ILE A 123 3.47 -4.45 -19.20
C ILE A 123 2.17 -5.15 -19.56
N ASN A 124 2.18 -6.49 -19.61
CA ASN A 124 1.01 -7.33 -19.88
C ASN A 124 0.18 -6.92 -21.12
N GLY A 125 0.87 -6.40 -22.15
CA GLY A 125 0.23 -5.97 -23.41
C GLY A 125 -0.17 -4.50 -23.46
N THR A 126 -0.30 -3.82 -22.31
CA THR A 126 -0.63 -2.39 -22.19
C THR A 126 0.64 -1.53 -22.19
N THR A 127 0.60 -0.39 -22.90
CA THR A 127 1.71 0.57 -22.93
C THR A 127 1.48 1.64 -21.86
N TYR A 128 2.49 1.89 -21.04
CA TYR A 128 2.50 2.96 -20.04
C TYR A 128 3.57 4.00 -20.39
N SER A 129 3.29 5.25 -20.03
CA SER A 129 4.17 6.40 -20.23
C SER A 129 4.84 6.76 -18.93
N PHE A 130 6.16 6.97 -18.97
CA PHE A 130 6.97 7.48 -17.88
C PHE A 130 7.59 8.80 -18.29
N ILE A 131 7.77 9.72 -17.35
CA ILE A 131 8.34 11.03 -17.59
C ILE A 131 9.38 11.41 -16.54
N THR A 132 10.33 12.26 -16.91
CA THR A 132 11.28 12.86 -15.96
C THR A 132 10.59 13.92 -15.12
N ALA A 133 10.78 13.86 -13.80
CA ALA A 133 10.20 14.83 -12.87
C ALA A 133 11.04 16.12 -12.73
N LYS A 134 12.32 16.08 -13.14
CA LYS A 134 13.27 17.20 -13.06
C LYS A 134 14.17 17.23 -14.29
N ASP A 135 14.77 18.38 -14.53
CA ASP A 135 15.78 18.56 -15.57
C ASP A 135 17.09 17.88 -15.13
N TYR A 136 17.73 17.14 -16.04
CA TYR A 136 19.07 16.60 -15.83
C TYR A 136 20.03 17.21 -16.84
N VAL A 137 21.19 17.66 -16.38
CA VAL A 137 22.20 18.31 -17.23
C VAL A 137 23.54 17.61 -17.01
N VAL A 138 24.17 17.16 -18.09
CA VAL A 138 25.48 16.51 -18.06
C VAL A 138 26.37 17.03 -19.19
N GLY A 139 27.68 17.08 -18.94
CA GLY A 139 28.68 17.29 -19.99
C GLY A 139 29.03 15.99 -20.68
N LEU A 140 29.59 16.06 -21.90
CA LEU A 140 30.09 14.88 -22.59
C LEU A 140 31.45 14.44 -22.08
N ASN A 141 31.70 13.13 -22.14
CA ASN A 141 33.02 12.57 -21.87
C ASN A 141 33.96 12.71 -23.10
N THR A 142 35.21 12.27 -22.95
CA THR A 142 36.23 12.29 -24.02
C THR A 142 35.86 11.46 -25.26
N GLN A 143 34.82 10.63 -25.18
CA GLN A 143 34.30 9.79 -26.27
C GLN A 143 33.00 10.35 -26.88
N SER A 144 32.58 11.58 -26.53
CA SER A 144 31.33 12.19 -26.98
C SER A 144 30.06 11.42 -26.55
N ILE A 145 30.10 10.80 -25.37
CA ILE A 145 28.96 10.13 -24.74
C ILE A 145 28.52 10.96 -23.51
N ALA A 146 27.23 11.27 -23.45
CA ALA A 146 26.58 11.89 -22.31
C ALA A 146 25.98 10.79 -21.41
N ASN A 147 26.55 10.64 -20.21
CA ASN A 147 26.11 9.64 -19.23
C ASN A 147 25.27 10.32 -18.14
N PHE A 148 23.97 10.04 -18.15
CA PHE A 148 23.07 10.39 -17.07
C PHE A 148 22.93 9.19 -16.13
N SER A 149 23.47 9.29 -14.93
CA SER A 149 23.30 8.26 -13.89
C SER A 149 22.21 8.67 -12.90
N GLY A 150 21.43 7.69 -12.45
CA GLY A 150 20.40 7.90 -11.43
C GLY A 150 19.22 8.77 -11.90
N VAL A 151 18.80 8.63 -13.14
CA VAL A 151 17.64 9.37 -13.67
C VAL A 151 16.34 8.75 -13.14
N GLU A 152 15.59 9.54 -12.39
CA GLU A 152 14.29 9.20 -11.81
C GLU A 152 13.21 9.50 -12.84
N ILE A 153 12.49 8.45 -13.23
CA ILE A 153 11.33 8.53 -14.11
C ILE A 153 10.07 8.11 -13.36
N LYS A 154 8.98 8.84 -13.56
CA LYS A 154 7.68 8.62 -12.91
C LYS A 154 6.61 8.28 -13.94
N GLU A 155 5.73 7.33 -13.66
CA GLU A 155 4.60 7.03 -14.54
C GLU A 155 3.61 8.20 -14.59
N GLY A 156 3.08 8.45 -15.79
CA GLY A 156 1.97 9.35 -16.00
C GLY A 156 2.15 10.27 -17.20
N ASN A 157 1.29 11.26 -17.25
CA ASN A 157 1.30 12.33 -18.25
C ASN A 157 1.69 13.66 -17.61
N TYR A 158 2.52 14.42 -18.30
CA TYR A 158 2.91 15.76 -17.87
C TYR A 158 1.80 16.75 -18.21
N VAL A 159 1.33 17.51 -17.21
CA VAL A 159 0.34 18.56 -17.39
C VAL A 159 0.91 19.88 -16.88
N LEU A 160 0.68 20.94 -17.65
CA LEU A 160 0.98 22.32 -17.27
C LEU A 160 -0.34 23.10 -17.26
N GLU A 161 -0.73 23.58 -16.08
CA GLU A 161 -1.84 24.52 -15.91
C GLU A 161 -1.30 25.91 -15.58
N THR A 162 -2.00 26.93 -16.07
CA THR A 162 -1.58 28.31 -15.84
C THR A 162 -2.72 29.17 -15.34
N PHE A 163 -2.39 30.10 -14.44
CA PHE A 163 -3.33 31.03 -13.83
C PHE A 163 -2.76 32.45 -13.82
N THR A 164 -3.63 33.45 -13.89
CA THR A 164 -3.24 34.85 -13.73
C THR A 164 -3.95 35.42 -12.51
N PHE A 165 -3.17 35.91 -11.55
CA PHE A 165 -3.73 36.47 -10.31
C PHE A 165 -4.23 37.91 -10.50
N ASN A 166 -5.40 38.18 -9.95
CA ASN A 166 -6.02 39.51 -9.90
C ASN A 166 -6.51 39.81 -8.48
N ALA A 167 -5.90 40.79 -7.82
CA ALA A 167 -6.25 41.15 -6.44
C ALA A 167 -7.66 41.76 -6.29
N GLY A 168 -8.32 42.16 -7.39
CA GLY A 168 -9.65 42.76 -7.36
C GLY A 168 -10.81 41.76 -7.18
N VAL A 169 -10.54 40.45 -7.29
CA VAL A 169 -11.56 39.40 -7.17
C VAL A 169 -11.01 38.28 -6.28
N PRO A 170 -11.79 37.72 -5.34
CA PRO A 170 -11.40 36.50 -4.65
C PRO A 170 -11.34 35.35 -5.67
N GLN A 171 -10.15 34.80 -5.88
CA GLN A 171 -9.89 33.72 -6.83
C GLN A 171 -9.48 32.44 -6.10
N ARG A 172 -9.89 31.30 -6.65
CA ARG A 172 -9.51 29.95 -6.22
C ARG A 172 -8.66 29.31 -7.30
N PHE A 173 -7.55 28.68 -6.92
CA PHE A 173 -6.61 28.04 -7.85
C PHE A 173 -6.79 26.52 -7.80
N ILE A 174 -7.79 26.02 -8.52
CA ILE A 174 -8.17 24.60 -8.53
C ILE A 174 -7.58 23.91 -9.75
N LEU A 175 -6.84 22.83 -9.51
CA LEU A 175 -6.30 21.96 -10.55
C LEU A 175 -7.44 21.08 -11.10
N GLN A 176 -7.60 21.04 -12.42
CA GLN A 176 -8.81 20.48 -13.02
C GLN A 176 -8.79 18.95 -13.13
N ASN A 177 -7.61 18.35 -13.17
CA ASN A 177 -7.46 16.92 -13.36
C ASN A 177 -7.58 16.15 -12.04
N PRO A 178 -8.35 15.05 -11.98
CA PRO A 178 -8.27 14.11 -10.87
C PRO A 178 -7.00 13.23 -10.98
N GLY A 179 -6.63 12.53 -9.90
CA GLY A 179 -5.51 11.58 -9.92
C GLY A 179 -4.12 12.23 -10.06
N ILE A 180 -3.95 13.44 -9.51
CA ILE A 180 -2.68 14.16 -9.51
C ILE A 180 -1.71 13.53 -8.50
N ASP A 181 -0.46 13.33 -8.91
CA ASP A 181 0.64 13.06 -7.99
C ASP A 181 1.13 14.36 -7.36
N THR A 182 0.66 14.63 -6.13
CA THR A 182 1.01 15.85 -5.37
C THR A 182 2.51 15.94 -5.06
N SER A 183 3.24 14.82 -5.01
CA SER A 183 4.70 14.82 -4.81
C SER A 183 5.48 15.29 -6.05
N SER A 184 4.85 15.28 -7.23
CA SER A 184 5.42 15.76 -8.49
C SER A 184 5.11 17.24 -8.78
N LEU A 185 4.30 17.86 -7.92
CA LEU A 185 3.76 19.20 -8.14
C LEU A 185 4.87 20.25 -8.02
N LYS A 186 5.01 21.06 -9.07
CA LYS A 186 5.95 22.18 -9.13
C LYS A 186 5.19 23.45 -9.47
N VAL A 187 5.27 24.42 -8.57
CA VAL A 187 4.64 25.74 -8.72
C VAL A 187 5.71 26.78 -8.97
N THR A 188 5.63 27.43 -10.12
CA THR A 188 6.51 28.53 -10.50
C THR A 188 5.70 29.77 -10.78
N ILE A 189 6.17 30.91 -10.29
CA ILE A 189 5.50 32.20 -10.46
C ILE A 189 6.43 33.14 -11.22
N ARG A 190 5.85 33.81 -12.20
CA ARG A 190 6.48 34.86 -13.00
C ARG A 190 5.80 36.19 -12.67
N PRO A 191 6.55 37.31 -12.55
CA PRO A 191 5.97 38.61 -12.27
C PRO A 191 4.91 39.05 -13.29
N THR A 192 5.12 38.68 -14.56
CA THR A 192 4.18 38.90 -15.67
C THR A 192 4.31 37.78 -16.69
N PHE A 193 3.30 37.62 -17.56
CA PHE A 193 3.31 36.63 -18.65
C PHE A 193 4.55 36.73 -19.58
N SER A 194 5.09 37.94 -19.78
CA SER A 194 6.25 38.18 -20.66
C SER A 194 7.61 38.10 -19.97
N SER A 195 7.66 38.06 -18.63
CA SER A 195 8.92 38.09 -17.87
C SER A 195 9.61 36.74 -17.87
N THR A 196 10.91 36.66 -18.14
CA THR A 196 11.69 35.40 -18.06
C THR A 196 12.14 35.06 -16.63
N SER A 197 11.89 35.94 -15.66
CA SER A 197 12.21 35.69 -14.26
C SER A 197 11.19 34.72 -13.66
N VAL A 198 11.68 33.55 -13.22
CA VAL A 198 10.88 32.47 -12.63
C VAL A 198 11.28 32.32 -11.17
N VAL A 199 10.29 32.31 -10.28
CA VAL A 199 10.46 32.04 -8.86
C VAL A 199 9.72 30.75 -8.51
N GLU A 200 10.43 29.78 -7.93
CA GLU A 200 9.86 28.50 -7.52
C GLU A 200 9.33 28.60 -6.09
N TYR A 201 8.06 28.22 -5.89
CA TYR A 201 7.45 28.15 -4.57
C TYR A 201 7.47 26.71 -4.06
N ARG A 202 7.65 26.54 -2.74
CA ARG A 202 7.72 25.22 -2.10
C ARG A 202 6.43 24.91 -1.33
N LEU A 203 6.04 23.64 -1.29
CA LEU A 203 4.94 23.19 -0.44
C LEU A 203 5.34 23.37 1.03
N ALA A 204 4.46 23.99 1.82
CA ALA A 204 4.63 24.10 3.27
C ALA A 204 3.75 23.08 3.99
N ASP A 205 4.40 22.13 4.68
CA ASP A 205 3.72 21.11 5.50
C ASP A 205 3.41 21.59 6.93
N ASN A 206 4.09 22.65 7.36
CA ASN A 206 3.94 23.26 8.68
C ASN A 206 4.00 24.79 8.54
N ILE A 207 3.54 25.50 9.56
CA ILE A 207 3.60 26.96 9.63
C ILE A 207 4.87 27.45 10.35
N ILE A 208 5.54 26.58 11.09
CA ILE A 208 6.71 26.93 11.89
C ILE A 208 7.91 27.19 10.97
N GLY A 209 8.56 28.34 11.15
CA GLY A 209 9.78 28.70 10.44
C GLY A 209 9.55 29.42 9.11
N TYR A 210 8.31 29.75 8.77
CA TYR A 210 7.97 30.58 7.62
C TYR A 210 7.58 31.99 8.03
N ASP A 211 7.99 32.96 7.24
CA ASP A 211 7.68 34.38 7.40
C ASP A 211 6.97 34.95 6.17
N GLY A 212 6.61 36.23 6.19
CA GLY A 212 5.91 36.93 5.10
C GLY A 212 6.70 37.05 3.80
N THR A 213 8.00 36.70 3.80
CA THR A 213 8.86 36.71 2.62
C THR A 213 9.11 35.32 2.04
N SER A 214 8.69 34.28 2.77
CA SER A 214 8.92 32.89 2.42
C SER A 214 8.11 32.51 1.17
N GLN A 215 8.78 31.95 0.16
CA GLN A 215 8.16 31.53 -1.10
C GLN A 215 7.49 30.16 -0.94
N VAL A 216 6.34 30.14 -0.28
CA VAL A 216 5.60 28.92 0.05
C VAL A 216 4.16 28.94 -0.42
N TYR A 217 3.62 27.76 -0.66
CA TYR A 217 2.20 27.53 -0.93
C TYR A 217 1.68 26.38 -0.06
N PHE A 218 0.37 26.36 0.15
CA PHE A 218 -0.35 25.29 0.83
C PHE A 218 -1.22 24.54 -0.19
N LEU A 219 -1.40 23.26 0.06
CA LEU A 219 -2.20 22.38 -0.79
C LEU A 219 -3.37 21.84 0.03
N GLN A 220 -4.53 21.76 -0.60
CA GLN A 220 -5.74 21.20 -0.01
C GLN A 220 -6.47 20.37 -1.05
N GLU A 221 -7.07 19.26 -0.62
CA GLU A 221 -8.01 18.49 -1.44
C GLU A 221 -9.38 19.16 -1.35
N GLY A 222 -9.97 19.43 -2.52
CA GLY A 222 -11.30 19.99 -2.70
C GLY A 222 -12.33 18.90 -3.04
N GLU A 223 -13.33 19.27 -3.84
CA GLU A 223 -14.36 18.35 -4.33
C GLU A 223 -13.84 17.51 -5.50
N ASP A 224 -14.39 16.30 -5.68
CA ASP A 224 -14.08 15.40 -6.81
C ASP A 224 -12.57 15.08 -6.98
N GLU A 225 -11.84 14.90 -5.88
CA GLU A 225 -10.41 14.55 -5.87
C GLU A 225 -9.49 15.61 -6.51
N ARG A 226 -9.99 16.85 -6.66
CA ARG A 226 -9.20 17.97 -7.20
C ARG A 226 -8.44 18.66 -6.10
N TYR A 227 -7.26 19.15 -6.42
CA TYR A 227 -6.43 19.90 -5.47
C TYR A 227 -6.54 21.40 -5.71
N GLU A 228 -6.60 22.17 -4.63
CA GLU A 228 -6.58 23.63 -4.65
C GLU A 228 -5.30 24.14 -3.98
N ILE A 229 -4.65 25.10 -4.63
CA ILE A 229 -3.42 25.74 -4.15
C ILE A 229 -3.79 27.05 -3.46
N ILE A 230 -3.27 27.24 -2.25
CA ILE A 230 -3.41 28.48 -1.49
C ILE A 230 -2.03 29.13 -1.36
N PHE A 231 -1.95 30.41 -1.69
CA PHE A 231 -0.73 31.20 -1.51
C PHE A 231 -0.77 31.99 -0.20
N GLY A 232 0.41 32.46 0.24
CA GLY A 232 0.54 33.25 1.45
C GLY A 232 -0.18 34.60 1.41
N ASP A 233 -0.42 35.17 2.59
CA ASP A 233 -1.11 36.44 2.78
C ASP A 233 -0.17 37.64 3.04
N GLY A 234 1.15 37.39 3.07
CA GLY A 234 2.19 38.38 3.40
C GLY A 234 2.58 38.41 4.87
N ILE A 235 1.91 37.64 5.73
CA ILE A 235 2.34 37.34 7.11
C ILE A 235 2.95 35.94 7.13
N LEU A 236 2.24 34.99 6.52
CA LEU A 236 2.61 33.60 6.43
C LEU A 236 2.75 33.23 4.96
N GLY A 237 3.98 33.31 4.47
CA GLY A 237 4.31 33.18 3.06
C GLY A 237 4.10 34.47 2.26
N SER A 238 4.80 34.56 1.14
CA SER A 238 4.75 35.70 0.23
C SER A 238 3.37 35.86 -0.40
N LYS A 239 2.81 37.06 -0.30
CA LYS A 239 1.59 37.45 -1.00
C LYS A 239 1.83 37.58 -2.50
N LEU A 240 0.84 37.24 -3.31
CA LEU A 240 0.87 37.47 -4.75
C LEU A 240 0.52 38.92 -5.12
N ASP A 241 1.20 39.43 -6.14
CA ASP A 241 0.94 40.72 -6.75
C ASP A 241 0.03 40.58 -7.97
N THR A 242 -0.74 41.63 -8.26
CA THR A 242 -1.65 41.64 -9.41
C THR A 242 -0.86 41.46 -10.71
N ASN A 243 -1.35 40.59 -11.60
CA ASN A 243 -0.72 40.14 -12.84
C ASN A 243 0.41 39.11 -12.70
N ASN A 244 0.67 38.60 -11.49
CA ASN A 244 1.52 37.43 -11.35
C ASN A 244 0.94 36.26 -12.17
N TYR A 245 1.81 35.65 -12.97
CA TYR A 245 1.49 34.51 -13.82
C TYR A 245 2.01 33.25 -13.14
N ILE A 246 1.09 32.36 -12.81
CA ILE A 246 1.34 31.15 -12.05
C ILE A 246 1.34 29.98 -13.04
N GLU A 247 2.40 29.20 -13.01
CA GLU A 247 2.58 27.98 -13.80
C GLU A 247 2.67 26.81 -12.84
N VAL A 248 1.71 25.91 -12.92
CA VAL A 248 1.64 24.70 -12.09
C VAL A 248 1.84 23.50 -13.00
N SER A 249 2.87 22.73 -12.72
CA SER A 249 3.22 21.55 -13.51
C SER A 249 3.23 20.32 -12.61
N TYR A 250 2.52 19.29 -13.04
CA TYR A 250 2.29 18.08 -12.26
C TYR A 250 2.08 16.87 -13.17
N ILE A 251 2.06 15.69 -12.55
CA ILE A 251 1.88 14.41 -13.23
C ILE A 251 0.51 13.84 -12.87
N THR A 252 -0.25 13.40 -13.87
CA THR A 252 -1.46 12.59 -13.65
C THR A 252 -1.11 11.12 -13.83
N THR A 253 -1.45 10.28 -12.86
CA THR A 253 -1.05 8.87 -12.81
C THR A 253 -2.24 7.92 -12.72
N ASN A 254 -2.04 6.69 -13.18
CA ASN A 254 -3.00 5.60 -13.01
C ASN A 254 -2.77 4.79 -11.71
N GLY A 255 -1.93 5.28 -10.80
CA GLY A 255 -1.67 4.64 -9.50
C GLY A 255 -0.77 3.42 -9.60
N ASP A 256 -1.21 2.27 -9.11
CA ASP A 256 -0.38 1.07 -8.92
C ASP A 256 -0.17 0.23 -10.21
N ALA A 257 -0.88 0.53 -11.28
CA ALA A 257 -0.95 -0.29 -12.49
C ALA A 257 0.40 -0.52 -13.21
N ALA A 258 1.33 0.43 -13.12
CA ALA A 258 2.65 0.34 -13.77
C ALA A 258 3.79 -0.05 -12.81
N ASN A 259 3.46 -0.58 -11.62
CA ASN A 259 4.46 -1.18 -10.74
C ASN A 259 5.14 -2.38 -11.42
N ASN A 260 6.42 -2.60 -11.10
CA ASN A 260 7.30 -3.63 -11.67
C ASN A 260 7.72 -3.44 -13.14
N ALA A 261 7.56 -2.24 -13.72
CA ALA A 261 8.13 -1.94 -15.04
C ALA A 261 9.67 -2.00 -15.01
N LYS A 262 10.27 -2.72 -15.97
CA LYS A 262 11.72 -2.94 -16.05
C LYS A 262 12.35 -2.50 -17.36
N VAL A 263 11.59 -2.53 -18.46
CA VAL A 263 12.09 -2.28 -19.80
C VAL A 263 11.50 -0.96 -20.28
N PHE A 264 12.36 0.00 -20.60
CA PHE A 264 11.96 1.32 -21.06
C PHE A 264 12.58 1.59 -22.43
N SER A 265 11.81 2.25 -23.30
CA SER A 265 12.29 2.85 -24.54
C SER A 265 12.17 4.36 -24.47
N TYR A 266 13.14 5.08 -25.05
CA TYR A 266 13.19 6.53 -25.04
C TYR A 266 13.17 7.09 -26.47
N GLY A 267 12.39 8.15 -26.68
CA GLY A 267 12.27 8.84 -27.98
C GLY A 267 13.44 9.76 -28.36
N ALA A 268 14.53 9.80 -27.57
CA ALA A 268 15.78 10.54 -27.84
C ALA A 268 15.65 12.06 -28.02
N VAL A 269 14.68 12.73 -27.38
CA VAL A 269 14.60 14.21 -27.41
C VAL A 269 15.54 14.79 -26.35
N LEU A 270 16.75 15.17 -26.72
CA LEU A 270 17.72 15.82 -25.84
C LEU A 270 17.96 17.26 -26.31
N GLU A 271 18.10 18.18 -25.36
CA GLU A 271 18.34 19.60 -25.61
C GLU A 271 19.81 19.96 -25.37
N ASP A 272 20.33 20.96 -26.06
CA ASP A 272 21.61 21.59 -25.71
C ASP A 272 21.43 22.74 -24.68
N SER A 273 22.51 23.45 -24.35
CA SER A 273 22.48 24.61 -23.45
C SER A 273 21.65 25.80 -23.96
N THR A 274 21.31 25.82 -25.25
CA THR A 274 20.48 26.87 -25.89
C THR A 274 19.05 26.43 -26.16
N GLY A 275 18.69 25.19 -25.80
CA GLY A 275 17.36 24.61 -26.02
C GLY A 275 17.14 24.05 -27.42
N ALA A 276 18.21 23.83 -28.21
CA ALA A 276 18.10 23.18 -29.51
C ALA A 276 17.92 21.65 -29.32
N SER A 277 16.96 21.06 -30.04
CA SER A 277 16.59 19.64 -29.92
C SER A 277 16.86 18.80 -31.17
N ASP A 278 17.55 19.35 -32.17
CA ASP A 278 17.83 18.71 -33.47
C ASP A 278 18.99 17.68 -33.40
N TYR A 279 19.03 16.88 -32.34
CA TYR A 279 20.03 15.82 -32.16
C TYR A 279 19.36 14.45 -32.19
N ALA A 280 19.97 13.49 -32.89
CA ALA A 280 19.52 12.09 -32.93
C ALA A 280 20.59 11.12 -32.37
N PRO A 281 20.99 11.24 -31.09
CA PRO A 281 22.00 10.38 -30.51
C PRO A 281 21.50 8.94 -30.37
N THR A 282 22.43 7.98 -30.39
CA THR A 282 22.10 6.59 -30.05
C THR A 282 21.97 6.47 -28.54
N VAL A 283 20.78 6.15 -28.05
CA VAL A 283 20.51 6.05 -26.61
C VAL A 283 20.48 4.60 -26.17
N SER A 284 21.26 4.29 -25.14
CA SER A 284 21.18 3.03 -24.40
C SER A 284 20.68 3.28 -22.98
N LEU A 285 19.79 2.40 -22.51
CA LEU A 285 19.15 2.51 -21.20
C LEU A 285 19.46 1.26 -20.38
N VAL A 286 19.85 1.47 -19.12
CA VAL A 286 20.00 0.41 -18.12
C VAL A 286 19.13 0.72 -16.93
N THR A 287 18.22 -0.18 -16.57
CA THR A 287 17.34 -0.01 -15.42
C THR A 287 18.06 -0.42 -14.14
N THR A 288 18.35 0.55 -13.27
CA THR A 288 19.01 0.33 -11.97
C THR A 288 18.02 -0.16 -10.93
N THR A 289 16.81 0.41 -10.92
CA THR A 289 15.70 -0.05 -10.09
C THR A 289 14.40 -0.09 -10.89
N ALA A 290 13.64 -1.18 -10.77
CA ALA A 290 12.35 -1.32 -11.43
C ALA A 290 11.33 -0.30 -10.87
N ALA A 291 10.32 0.04 -11.68
CA ALA A 291 9.26 0.96 -11.25
C ALA A 291 8.55 0.43 -10.00
N SER A 292 8.46 1.27 -8.97
CA SER A 292 7.83 0.91 -7.71
C SER A 292 7.31 2.13 -6.96
N GLY A 293 6.51 1.91 -5.93
CA GLY A 293 5.95 3.00 -5.11
C GLY A 293 4.67 3.63 -5.68
N GLY A 294 4.13 3.10 -6.78
CA GLY A 294 2.86 3.56 -7.31
C GLY A 294 1.70 3.09 -6.45
N GLU A 295 0.74 3.98 -6.19
CA GLU A 295 -0.40 3.69 -5.36
C GLU A 295 -1.62 4.53 -5.72
N THR A 296 -2.80 3.98 -5.44
CA THR A 296 -4.06 4.68 -5.57
C THR A 296 -4.27 5.68 -4.43
N LEU A 297 -5.24 6.58 -4.65
CA LEU A 297 -5.72 7.53 -3.67
C LEU A 297 -6.06 6.86 -2.33
N GLU A 298 -5.74 7.52 -1.21
CA GLU A 298 -5.98 6.96 0.12
C GLU A 298 -7.46 6.64 0.37
N SER A 299 -7.80 5.44 0.86
CA SER A 299 -9.20 5.06 1.10
C SER A 299 -9.82 5.79 2.30
N ILE A 300 -11.15 5.94 2.30
CA ILE A 300 -11.91 6.61 3.37
C ILE A 300 -11.59 6.01 4.75
N ASP A 301 -11.54 4.68 4.87
CA ASP A 301 -11.24 4.00 6.12
C ASP A 301 -9.81 4.24 6.60
N SER A 302 -8.85 4.41 5.68
CA SER A 302 -7.48 4.78 6.02
C SER A 302 -7.42 6.21 6.56
N VAL A 303 -8.07 7.17 5.87
CA VAL A 303 -8.14 8.58 6.32
C VAL A 303 -8.75 8.67 7.72
N LYS A 304 -9.87 7.99 7.98
CA LYS A 304 -10.52 8.01 9.30
C LYS A 304 -9.63 7.48 10.43
N ARG A 305 -8.75 6.51 10.15
CA ARG A 305 -7.81 5.97 11.14
C ARG A 305 -6.58 6.83 11.32
N ASN A 306 -6.06 7.42 10.23
CA ASN A 306 -4.80 8.15 10.23
C ASN A 306 -4.95 9.61 10.67
N ALA A 307 -6.06 10.27 10.30
CA ALA A 307 -6.24 11.71 10.58
C ALA A 307 -6.21 12.03 12.09
N PRO A 308 -6.92 11.29 12.98
CA PRO A 308 -6.84 11.53 14.42
C PRO A 308 -5.44 11.25 15.01
N LYS A 309 -4.76 10.21 14.51
CA LYS A 309 -3.39 9.88 14.95
C LYS A 309 -2.41 11.00 14.59
N PHE A 310 -2.53 11.54 13.39
CA PHE A 310 -1.72 12.66 12.93
C PHE A 310 -1.93 13.91 13.79
N PHE A 311 -3.18 14.23 14.11
CA PHE A 311 -3.51 15.36 14.98
C PHE A 311 -2.87 15.22 16.37
N ASN A 312 -2.85 14.01 16.93
CA ASN A 312 -2.18 13.73 18.20
C ASN A 312 -0.65 13.86 18.12
N ALA A 313 -0.03 13.44 17.02
CA ALA A 313 1.42 13.52 16.82
C ALA A 313 1.96 14.96 16.70
N GLN A 314 1.12 15.94 16.35
CA GLN A 314 1.51 17.35 16.19
C GLN A 314 2.77 17.57 15.32
N ASN A 315 2.83 16.89 14.16
CA ASN A 315 3.97 16.94 13.23
C ASN A 315 5.33 16.54 13.87
N ARG A 316 5.35 15.70 14.91
CA ARG A 316 6.58 15.20 15.55
C ARG A 316 6.46 13.70 15.86
N ALA A 317 7.55 12.96 15.68
CA ALA A 317 7.60 11.54 16.00
C ALA A 317 8.22 11.34 17.39
N VAL A 318 7.40 11.00 18.39
CA VAL A 318 7.88 10.68 19.75
C VAL A 318 7.52 9.26 20.14
N THR A 319 6.26 8.87 19.93
CA THR A 319 5.77 7.51 20.19
C THR A 319 5.87 6.64 18.94
N ALA A 320 5.81 5.31 19.10
CA ALA A 320 5.82 4.38 17.98
C ALA A 320 4.69 4.67 16.97
N ASP A 321 3.48 4.96 17.44
CA ASP A 321 2.33 5.32 16.61
C ASP A 321 2.54 6.62 15.82
N ASP A 322 3.29 7.58 16.38
CA ASP A 322 3.62 8.83 15.68
C ASP A 322 4.58 8.55 14.51
N TYR A 323 5.59 7.69 14.72
CA TYR A 323 6.48 7.25 13.66
C TYR A 323 5.69 6.59 12.52
N GLU A 324 4.75 5.69 12.84
CA GLU A 324 3.89 5.05 11.84
C GLU A 324 3.09 6.08 11.02
N SER A 325 2.45 7.02 11.70
CA SER A 325 1.59 8.03 11.07
C SER A 325 2.38 8.97 10.16
N ILE A 326 3.57 9.40 10.59
CA ILE A 326 4.44 10.29 9.81
C ILE A 326 5.06 9.55 8.61
N ILE A 327 5.46 8.29 8.79
CA ILE A 327 6.04 7.51 7.70
C ILE A 327 5.00 7.23 6.61
N ARG A 328 3.73 6.96 6.96
CA ARG A 328 2.64 6.81 5.98
C ARG A 328 2.41 8.08 5.14
N ARG A 329 2.76 9.26 5.66
CA ARG A 329 2.74 10.52 4.90
C ARG A 329 3.96 10.65 3.97
N ILE A 330 5.15 10.35 4.46
CA ILE A 330 6.41 10.49 3.69
C ILE A 330 6.48 9.45 2.57
N PHE A 331 6.12 8.20 2.89
CA PHE A 331 6.12 7.10 1.95
C PHE A 331 4.74 6.43 1.96
N PRO A 332 3.84 6.90 1.08
CA PRO A 332 2.52 6.33 0.83
C PRO A 332 2.43 4.81 0.65
N ALA A 333 3.35 4.24 -0.14
CA ALA A 333 3.30 2.88 -0.71
C ALA A 333 3.58 1.75 0.30
N ILE A 334 2.90 1.81 1.42
CA ILE A 334 3.02 0.94 2.58
C ILE A 334 1.71 0.17 2.72
N ALA A 335 1.78 -1.16 2.59
CA ALA A 335 0.65 -2.01 2.99
C ALA A 335 0.46 -1.93 4.50
N ASP A 336 1.54 -2.16 5.25
CA ASP A 336 1.54 -1.98 6.68
C ASP A 336 2.90 -1.58 7.23
N ILE A 337 2.90 -1.03 8.45
CA ILE A 337 4.09 -0.61 9.17
C ILE A 337 3.89 -0.88 10.66
N VAL A 338 4.97 -1.28 11.32
CA VAL A 338 5.03 -1.32 12.78
C VAL A 338 6.32 -0.66 13.24
N CYS A 339 6.20 0.17 14.27
CA CYS A 339 7.33 0.77 14.95
C CYS A 339 7.40 0.25 16.39
N TYR A 340 8.61 0.03 16.89
CA TYR A 340 8.82 -0.30 18.30
C TYR A 340 10.17 0.22 18.79
N GLY A 341 10.28 0.40 20.12
CA GLY A 341 11.51 0.83 20.75
C GLY A 341 12.58 -0.26 20.66
N GLY A 342 13.83 0.12 20.45
CA GLY A 342 14.93 -0.85 20.37
C GLY A 342 15.16 -1.59 21.70
N GLU A 343 14.67 -1.09 22.82
CA GLU A 343 14.61 -1.80 24.11
C GLU A 343 13.76 -3.08 24.06
N ASP A 344 12.77 -3.13 23.18
CA ASP A 344 11.94 -4.31 22.97
C ASP A 344 12.57 -5.30 21.99
N ALA A 345 13.62 -4.91 21.25
CA ALA A 345 14.29 -5.80 20.30
C ALA A 345 15.00 -6.97 21.02
N SER A 346 15.21 -8.07 20.30
CA SER A 346 16.02 -9.20 20.77
C SER A 346 17.19 -9.40 19.81
N PRO A 347 18.43 -9.04 20.20
CA PRO A 347 18.85 -8.44 21.47
C PRO A 347 18.42 -6.95 21.63
N PRO A 348 18.27 -6.43 22.86
CA PRO A 348 17.88 -5.03 23.08
C PRO A 348 18.93 -4.02 22.61
N GLU A 349 18.50 -2.98 21.88
CA GLU A 349 19.33 -1.87 21.39
C GLU A 349 18.73 -0.50 21.77
N TYR A 350 19.20 0.09 22.88
CA TYR A 350 18.69 1.38 23.35
C TYR A 350 19.03 2.57 22.44
N GLY A 351 18.17 3.60 22.44
CA GLY A 351 18.37 4.83 21.67
C GLY A 351 18.04 4.71 20.17
N LYS A 352 17.48 3.57 19.78
CA LYS A 352 17.02 3.30 18.42
C LYS A 352 15.53 3.03 18.41
N VAL A 353 14.86 3.42 17.32
CA VAL A 353 13.50 2.99 17.01
C VAL A 353 13.58 2.07 15.81
N LYS A 354 13.08 0.85 15.97
CA LYS A 354 13.01 -0.15 14.91
C LYS A 354 11.72 0.05 14.15
N ILE A 355 11.86 0.19 12.83
CA ILE A 355 10.76 0.46 11.92
C ILE A 355 10.73 -0.69 10.92
N VAL A 356 9.61 -1.40 10.87
CA VAL A 356 9.41 -2.51 9.93
C VAL A 356 8.35 -2.10 8.95
N ILE A 357 8.71 -2.06 7.66
CA ILE A 357 7.81 -1.59 6.59
C ILE A 357 7.57 -2.72 5.61
N LYS A 358 6.30 -3.07 5.39
CA LYS A 358 5.87 -3.96 4.31
C LYS A 358 5.28 -3.11 3.18
N PRO A 359 5.99 -2.94 2.05
CA PRO A 359 5.42 -2.24 0.90
C PRO A 359 4.26 -3.02 0.28
N SER A 360 3.35 -2.32 -0.39
CA SER A 360 2.19 -2.93 -1.08
C SER A 360 2.60 -3.80 -2.27
N TYR A 361 3.65 -3.40 -2.99
CA TYR A 361 4.06 -3.99 -4.26
C TYR A 361 5.15 -5.08 -4.14
N SER A 362 5.83 -5.19 -3.00
CA SER A 362 6.95 -6.15 -2.82
C SER A 362 7.01 -6.71 -1.41
N ALA A 363 7.79 -7.78 -1.18
CA ALA A 363 8.00 -8.34 0.15
C ALA A 363 8.83 -7.44 1.06
N LYS A 364 9.81 -6.71 0.49
CA LYS A 364 10.75 -5.85 1.20
C LYS A 364 11.08 -4.59 0.40
N LEU A 365 11.56 -3.55 1.07
CA LEU A 365 11.97 -2.30 0.45
C LEU A 365 13.36 -2.40 -0.19
N SER A 366 13.61 -1.59 -1.22
CA SER A 366 14.95 -1.41 -1.77
C SER A 366 15.83 -0.61 -0.80
N GLN A 367 17.16 -0.79 -0.85
CA GLN A 367 18.08 -0.04 0.01
C GLN A 367 18.03 1.47 -0.24
N TYR A 368 17.82 1.88 -1.51
CA TYR A 368 17.65 3.29 -1.87
C TYR A 368 16.42 3.89 -1.18
N THR A 369 15.28 3.21 -1.25
CA THR A 369 14.03 3.65 -0.62
C THR A 369 14.19 3.75 0.91
N LYS A 370 14.87 2.80 1.55
CA LYS A 370 15.17 2.87 2.99
C LYS A 370 15.97 4.13 3.35
N ASN A 371 16.99 4.46 2.58
CA ASN A 371 17.81 5.65 2.82
C ASN A 371 17.02 6.95 2.62
N LEU A 372 16.13 6.99 1.63
CA LEU A 372 15.24 8.13 1.38
C LEU A 372 14.29 8.35 2.56
N ILE A 373 13.56 7.31 2.97
CA ILE A 373 12.64 7.38 4.12
C ILE A 373 13.38 7.79 5.40
N SER A 374 14.56 7.22 5.65
CA SER A 374 15.38 7.56 6.82
C SER A 374 15.79 9.05 6.83
N THR A 375 16.12 9.60 5.67
CA THR A 375 16.51 11.02 5.53
C THR A 375 15.34 11.96 5.80
N ASP A 376 14.16 11.65 5.26
CA ASP A 376 12.98 12.48 5.47
C ASP A 376 12.43 12.38 6.89
N LEU A 377 12.49 11.20 7.50
CA LEU A 377 12.05 10.98 8.87
C LEU A 377 12.87 11.76 9.91
N LYS A 378 14.16 12.02 9.63
CA LYS A 378 15.03 12.82 10.53
C LYS A 378 14.51 14.23 10.80
N LYS A 379 13.69 14.80 9.91
CA LYS A 379 13.07 16.12 10.12
C LYS A 379 12.03 16.12 11.25
N TYR A 380 11.49 14.95 11.57
CA TYR A 380 10.38 14.77 12.53
C TYR A 380 10.78 14.04 13.81
N ALA A 381 11.86 13.24 13.75
CA ALA A 381 12.35 12.44 14.86
C ALA A 381 13.00 13.30 15.95
N VAL A 382 12.96 12.80 17.19
CA VAL A 382 13.70 13.39 18.32
C VAL A 382 15.21 13.25 18.10
N VAL A 383 15.96 14.32 18.33
CA VAL A 383 17.41 14.42 18.04
C VAL A 383 18.25 13.29 18.68
N SER A 384 17.84 12.76 19.84
CA SER A 384 18.57 11.71 20.56
C SER A 384 18.28 10.28 20.09
N VAL A 385 17.28 10.08 19.21
CA VAL A 385 16.80 8.76 18.80
C VAL A 385 17.12 8.52 17.33
N THR A 386 17.72 7.38 17.02
CA THR A 386 18.04 7.04 15.63
C THR A 386 17.02 6.05 15.06
N PRO A 387 16.24 6.42 14.02
CA PRO A 387 15.35 5.49 13.35
C PRO A 387 16.13 4.51 12.47
N GLU A 388 15.86 3.22 12.61
CA GLU A 388 16.47 2.15 11.82
C GLU A 388 15.38 1.31 11.14
N ILE A 389 15.44 1.22 9.81
CA ILE A 389 14.47 0.48 9.01
C ILE A 389 15.00 -0.94 8.77
N ILE A 390 14.27 -1.94 9.26
CA ILE A 390 14.57 -3.36 9.10
C ILE A 390 13.57 -4.01 8.15
N ASP A 391 13.97 -5.14 7.53
CA ASP A 391 13.07 -5.89 6.64
C ASP A 391 12.04 -6.70 7.42
N PRO A 392 10.79 -6.80 6.93
CA PRO A 392 9.76 -7.60 7.59
C PRO A 392 10.04 -9.10 7.50
N SER A 393 9.73 -9.81 8.57
CA SER A 393 9.73 -11.27 8.59
C SER A 393 8.35 -11.80 8.22
N ILE A 394 8.13 -12.14 6.95
CA ILE A 394 6.80 -12.54 6.48
C ILE A 394 6.52 -14.00 6.85
N THR A 395 5.44 -14.24 7.58
CA THR A 395 4.89 -15.58 7.86
C THR A 395 3.66 -15.78 6.98
N TYR A 396 3.78 -16.67 6.00
CA TYR A 396 2.66 -17.04 5.15
C TYR A 396 1.84 -18.12 5.84
N VAL A 397 0.52 -17.95 5.85
CA VAL A 397 -0.43 -18.97 6.28
C VAL A 397 -0.98 -19.63 5.02
N GLU A 398 -0.72 -20.93 4.87
CA GLU A 398 -1.26 -21.76 3.80
C GLU A 398 -2.42 -22.59 4.36
N LEU A 399 -3.51 -22.63 3.60
CA LEU A 399 -4.69 -23.44 3.91
C LEU A 399 -4.70 -24.68 3.03
N GLN A 400 -5.01 -25.81 3.64
CA GLN A 400 -5.38 -27.03 2.94
C GLN A 400 -6.80 -27.38 3.37
N SER A 401 -7.77 -27.09 2.50
CA SER A 401 -9.19 -27.23 2.79
C SER A 401 -9.86 -28.22 1.86
N ASN A 402 -10.52 -29.21 2.47
CA ASN A 402 -11.47 -30.09 1.79
C ASN A 402 -12.88 -29.54 2.05
N VAL A 403 -13.57 -29.09 1.01
CA VAL A 403 -14.90 -28.50 1.09
C VAL A 403 -15.90 -29.46 0.46
N TYR A 404 -16.93 -29.81 1.23
CA TYR A 404 -18.00 -30.70 0.82
C TYR A 404 -19.26 -29.90 0.54
N TYR A 405 -19.92 -30.22 -0.57
CA TYR A 405 -21.11 -29.48 -1.00
C TYR A 405 -22.19 -30.39 -1.59
N ASN A 406 -23.43 -29.93 -1.48
CA ASN A 406 -24.60 -30.59 -2.04
C ASN A 406 -25.00 -29.99 -3.40
N LYS A 407 -24.79 -30.76 -4.47
CA LYS A 407 -25.08 -30.31 -5.85
C LYS A 407 -26.55 -29.96 -6.11
N SER A 408 -27.50 -30.49 -5.32
CA SER A 408 -28.93 -30.18 -5.51
C SER A 408 -29.32 -28.77 -5.08
N LYS A 409 -28.49 -28.09 -4.28
CA LYS A 409 -28.76 -26.74 -3.76
C LYS A 409 -28.09 -25.62 -4.56
N THR A 410 -27.09 -25.92 -5.38
CA THR A 410 -26.35 -24.92 -6.15
C THR A 410 -26.30 -25.26 -7.63
N THR A 411 -26.39 -24.23 -8.46
CA THR A 411 -26.19 -24.35 -9.91
C THR A 411 -24.70 -24.29 -10.28
N LEU A 412 -23.84 -23.87 -9.36
CA LEU A 412 -22.41 -23.70 -9.60
C LEU A 412 -21.69 -25.04 -9.78
N ASN A 413 -20.69 -25.06 -10.66
CA ASN A 413 -19.79 -26.18 -10.86
C ASN A 413 -18.63 -26.15 -9.85
N GLU A 414 -17.92 -27.27 -9.68
CA GLU A 414 -16.83 -27.38 -8.68
C GLU A 414 -15.76 -26.29 -8.85
N SER A 415 -15.37 -25.98 -10.08
CA SER A 415 -14.39 -24.92 -10.35
C SER A 415 -14.93 -23.51 -10.04
N GLU A 416 -16.21 -23.28 -10.26
CA GLU A 416 -16.87 -21.99 -9.99
C GLU A 416 -17.06 -21.79 -8.48
N LEU A 417 -17.46 -22.85 -7.77
CA LEU A 417 -17.55 -22.86 -6.31
C LEU A 417 -16.17 -22.64 -5.68
N LYS A 418 -15.11 -23.23 -6.24
CA LYS A 418 -13.74 -23.00 -5.81
C LYS A 418 -13.32 -21.54 -6.01
N ALA A 419 -13.64 -20.97 -7.17
CA ALA A 419 -13.38 -19.56 -7.44
C ALA A 419 -14.17 -18.65 -6.50
N ALA A 420 -15.42 -18.99 -6.17
CA ALA A 420 -16.24 -18.26 -5.21
C ALA A 420 -15.63 -18.29 -3.80
N VAL A 421 -15.21 -19.45 -3.30
CA VAL A 421 -14.54 -19.57 -1.99
C VAL A 421 -13.25 -18.76 -1.96
N VAL A 422 -12.41 -18.85 -2.99
CA VAL A 422 -11.18 -18.05 -3.08
C VAL A 422 -11.49 -16.56 -3.14
N SER A 423 -12.56 -16.15 -3.85
CA SER A 423 -13.01 -14.75 -3.92
C SER A 423 -13.49 -14.22 -2.57
N SER A 424 -14.32 -14.98 -1.84
CA SER A 424 -14.77 -14.65 -0.49
C SER A 424 -13.60 -14.48 0.48
N LEU A 425 -12.63 -15.41 0.44
CA LEU A 425 -11.41 -15.31 1.25
C LEU A 425 -10.53 -14.11 0.85
N THR A 426 -10.45 -13.80 -0.45
CA THR A 426 -9.71 -12.62 -0.95
C THR A 426 -10.37 -11.32 -0.49
N LYS A 427 -11.71 -11.26 -0.50
CA LYS A 427 -12.46 -10.11 0.03
C LYS A 427 -12.30 -9.97 1.54
N TYR A 428 -12.31 -11.07 2.27
CA TYR A 428 -12.04 -11.03 3.70
C TYR A 428 -10.61 -10.58 3.99
N ARG A 429 -9.63 -11.08 3.24
CA ARG A 429 -8.23 -10.68 3.33
C ARG A 429 -8.04 -9.17 3.16
N SER A 430 -8.75 -8.52 2.23
CA SER A 430 -8.61 -7.07 2.00
C SER A 430 -9.37 -6.18 2.99
N THR A 431 -10.43 -6.70 3.62
CA THR A 431 -11.28 -5.93 4.54
C THR A 431 -10.98 -6.16 6.02
N SER A 432 -10.35 -7.29 6.35
CA SER A 432 -10.04 -7.68 7.73
C SER A 432 -8.65 -7.26 8.18
N ASP A 433 -8.44 -7.21 9.50
CA ASP A 433 -7.13 -6.97 10.13
C ASP A 433 -6.21 -8.20 10.11
N LEU A 434 -6.39 -9.11 9.14
CA LEU A 434 -5.63 -10.35 9.06
C LEU A 434 -4.22 -10.11 8.52
N GLU A 435 -4.08 -9.34 7.44
CA GLU A 435 -2.79 -9.02 6.82
C GLU A 435 -2.19 -7.74 7.39
N LYS A 436 -1.74 -7.83 8.64
CA LYS A 436 -1.11 -6.72 9.36
C LYS A 436 0.03 -7.22 10.22
N PHE A 437 0.94 -6.32 10.57
CA PHE A 437 1.82 -6.49 11.71
C PHE A 437 0.96 -6.60 12.98
N ASN A 438 1.37 -7.47 13.90
CA ASN A 438 0.53 -7.88 15.04
C ASN A 438 -0.85 -8.47 14.64
N GLY A 439 -0.99 -8.89 13.38
CA GLY A 439 -2.18 -9.53 12.84
C GLY A 439 -2.47 -10.86 13.55
N ARG A 440 -3.76 -11.18 13.64
CA ARG A 440 -4.24 -12.39 14.32
C ARG A 440 -5.03 -13.24 13.33
N PHE A 441 -4.49 -14.41 13.01
CA PHE A 441 -5.22 -15.42 12.26
C PHE A 441 -6.16 -16.14 13.22
N LYS A 442 -7.46 -16.07 12.94
CA LYS A 442 -8.48 -16.81 13.69
C LYS A 442 -9.07 -17.90 12.81
N TYR A 443 -8.79 -19.15 13.14
CA TYR A 443 -9.20 -20.29 12.32
C TYR A 443 -10.72 -20.39 12.15
N SER A 444 -11.47 -20.19 13.24
CA SER A 444 -12.94 -20.27 13.21
C SER A 444 -13.59 -19.24 12.29
N ARG A 445 -12.97 -18.06 12.12
CA ARG A 445 -13.48 -17.02 11.21
C ARG A 445 -13.29 -17.43 9.75
N ILE A 446 -12.15 -18.01 9.40
CA ILE A 446 -11.87 -18.48 8.03
C ILE A 446 -12.82 -19.62 7.65
N VAL A 447 -12.97 -20.61 8.53
CA VAL A 447 -13.93 -21.71 8.38
C VAL A 447 -15.35 -21.16 8.17
N GLY A 448 -15.79 -20.21 9.00
CA GLY A 448 -17.12 -19.61 8.88
C GLY A 448 -17.33 -18.84 7.57
N ILE A 449 -16.28 -18.25 6.98
CA ILE A 449 -16.38 -17.56 5.68
C ILE A 449 -16.47 -18.57 4.53
N ILE A 450 -15.74 -19.69 4.62
CA ILE A 450 -15.84 -20.78 3.64
C ILE A 450 -17.28 -21.29 3.65
N ASP A 451 -17.85 -21.56 4.83
CA ASP A 451 -19.23 -22.06 4.96
C ASP A 451 -20.27 -21.03 4.50
N ALA A 452 -20.06 -19.73 4.79
CA ALA A 452 -20.97 -18.66 4.40
C ALA A 452 -20.86 -18.25 2.91
N THR A 453 -19.97 -18.88 2.13
CA THR A 453 -19.81 -18.51 0.72
C THR A 453 -21.00 -18.95 -0.14
N ASP A 454 -21.56 -20.13 0.13
CA ASP A 454 -22.72 -20.67 -0.59
C ASP A 454 -23.49 -21.62 0.34
N ASP A 455 -24.82 -21.51 0.35
CA ASP A 455 -25.73 -22.32 1.18
C ASP A 455 -25.69 -23.84 0.86
N ALA A 456 -25.08 -24.22 -0.27
CA ALA A 456 -24.87 -25.60 -0.65
C ALA A 456 -23.66 -26.25 0.03
N ILE A 457 -22.76 -25.47 0.64
CA ILE A 457 -21.62 -26.00 1.40
C ILE A 457 -22.15 -26.61 2.69
N THR A 458 -21.91 -27.91 2.88
CA THR A 458 -22.42 -28.68 4.01
C THR A 458 -21.38 -28.86 5.11
N SER A 459 -20.11 -29.04 4.72
CA SER A 459 -19.00 -29.13 5.66
C SER A 459 -17.67 -28.71 5.03
N ASN A 460 -16.73 -28.32 5.89
CA ASN A 460 -15.35 -28.11 5.50
C ASN A 460 -14.40 -28.77 6.50
N GLU A 461 -13.29 -29.28 5.98
CA GLU A 461 -12.16 -29.74 6.78
C GLU A 461 -10.91 -28.97 6.35
N THR A 462 -10.57 -27.93 7.10
CA THR A 462 -9.41 -27.08 6.83
C THR A 462 -8.27 -27.38 7.81
N SER A 463 -7.07 -27.58 7.27
CA SER A 463 -5.81 -27.65 7.99
C SER A 463 -4.90 -26.48 7.58
N ILE A 464 -3.97 -26.10 8.46
CA ILE A 464 -3.13 -24.91 8.30
C ILE A 464 -1.65 -25.33 8.31
N LYS A 465 -0.85 -24.68 7.46
CA LYS A 465 0.61 -24.70 7.52
C LYS A 465 1.15 -23.28 7.55
N LEU A 466 2.24 -23.06 8.28
CA LEU A 466 2.99 -21.81 8.25
C LEU A 466 4.16 -21.98 7.30
N ARG A 467 4.38 -21.02 6.40
CA ARG A 467 5.54 -20.98 5.52
C ARG A 467 6.34 -19.70 5.79
N LYS A 468 7.66 -19.84 5.91
CA LYS A 468 8.60 -18.73 5.84
C LYS A 468 9.59 -18.96 4.72
N ASP A 469 9.90 -17.89 4.01
CA ASP A 469 10.84 -17.91 2.89
C ASP A 469 12.11 -17.21 3.31
N PHE A 470 13.26 -17.81 3.02
CA PHE A 470 14.56 -17.15 3.19
C PHE A 470 15.36 -17.25 1.91
N THR A 471 16.11 -16.18 1.61
CA THR A 471 17.03 -16.14 0.47
C THR A 471 18.43 -16.43 0.98
N PRO A 472 19.06 -17.54 0.58
CA PRO A 472 20.39 -17.90 1.02
C PRO A 472 21.46 -17.01 0.37
N VAL A 473 22.58 -16.83 1.07
CA VAL A 473 23.79 -16.25 0.46
C VAL A 473 24.50 -17.37 -0.29
N LEU A 474 24.46 -17.32 -1.62
CA LEU A 474 25.00 -18.39 -2.44
C LEU A 474 26.52 -18.54 -2.28
N ASN A 475 26.98 -19.79 -2.44
CA ASN A 475 28.39 -20.19 -2.45
C ASN A 475 29.18 -19.77 -1.20
N THR A 476 28.49 -19.48 -0.09
CA THR A 476 29.08 -19.03 1.17
C THR A 476 28.57 -19.89 2.31
N ILE A 477 29.47 -20.30 3.22
CA ILE A 477 29.09 -21.05 4.42
C ILE A 477 28.50 -20.06 5.43
N THR A 478 27.18 -20.14 5.63
CA THR A 478 26.44 -19.28 6.55
C THR A 478 25.55 -20.12 7.47
N GLN A 479 25.15 -19.51 8.59
CA GLN A 479 24.15 -20.05 9.50
C GLN A 479 22.83 -19.34 9.19
N TYR A 480 21.71 -20.06 9.26
CA TYR A 480 20.38 -19.50 9.02
C TYR A 480 19.50 -19.72 10.25
N GLU A 481 18.76 -18.69 10.61
CA GLU A 481 17.77 -18.70 11.68
C GLU A 481 16.41 -18.34 11.10
N VAL A 482 15.42 -19.20 11.34
CA VAL A 482 14.03 -18.98 10.90
C VAL A 482 13.11 -19.14 12.09
N CYS A 483 12.63 -18.02 12.61
CA CYS A 483 11.73 -17.98 13.76
C CYS A 483 10.28 -17.77 13.32
N TYR A 484 9.36 -18.65 13.72
CA TYR A 484 7.92 -18.55 13.42
C TYR A 484 7.12 -17.86 14.55
N GLN A 485 7.72 -17.66 15.73
CA GLN A 485 7.10 -17.07 16.92
C GLN A 485 5.77 -17.76 17.35
N ASN A 486 5.53 -18.98 16.88
CA ASN A 486 4.35 -19.77 17.14
C ASN A 486 4.78 -21.20 17.46
N VAL A 487 4.07 -21.83 18.40
CA VAL A 487 4.36 -23.20 18.83
C VAL A 487 4.18 -24.17 17.67
N VAL A 488 5.21 -24.96 17.40
CA VAL A 488 5.23 -25.98 16.36
C VAL A 488 4.78 -27.31 16.94
N LYS A 489 4.05 -28.09 16.15
CA LYS A 489 3.59 -29.42 16.56
C LYS A 489 4.78 -30.37 16.73
N SER A 490 4.82 -31.10 17.83
CA SER A 490 5.83 -32.13 18.13
C SER A 490 5.19 -33.46 18.50
N GLY A 491 5.99 -34.54 18.51
CA GLY A 491 5.54 -35.87 18.94
C GLY A 491 4.60 -36.60 17.98
N CYS A 492 4.55 -36.20 16.72
CA CYS A 492 3.75 -36.86 15.68
C CYS A 492 4.60 -37.84 14.84
N THR A 493 3.94 -38.72 14.09
CA THR A 493 4.62 -39.64 13.14
C THR A 493 5.11 -38.94 11.87
N ALA A 494 4.52 -37.80 11.52
CA ALA A 494 4.90 -36.99 10.38
C ALA A 494 5.77 -35.80 10.81
N SER A 495 6.82 -35.50 10.04
CA SER A 495 7.65 -34.30 10.23
C SER A 495 6.79 -33.05 10.15
N ALA A 496 6.91 -32.20 11.17
CA ALA A 496 6.24 -30.91 11.28
C ALA A 496 6.97 -29.83 10.47
N VAL A 497 8.29 -29.94 10.32
CA VAL A 497 9.12 -29.03 9.52
C VAL A 497 9.46 -29.69 8.19
N GLN A 498 9.28 -28.98 7.08
CA GLN A 498 9.60 -29.44 5.74
C GLN A 498 10.07 -28.28 4.87
N SER A 499 11.15 -28.44 4.10
CA SER A 499 11.58 -27.41 3.14
C SER A 499 11.21 -27.73 1.69
N SER A 500 11.26 -26.73 0.83
CA SER A 500 11.41 -26.91 -0.62
C SER A 500 12.80 -27.49 -0.96
N GLY A 501 12.97 -27.97 -2.20
CA GLY A 501 14.20 -28.64 -2.63
C GLY A 501 15.29 -27.67 -3.07
N PHE A 502 16.50 -27.79 -2.54
CA PHE A 502 17.63 -26.91 -2.87
C PHE A 502 18.90 -27.72 -3.13
N VAL A 503 19.98 -27.08 -3.55
CA VAL A 503 21.27 -27.73 -3.86
C VAL A 503 22.36 -27.17 -2.95
N VAL A 504 23.15 -28.06 -2.37
CA VAL A 504 24.26 -27.74 -1.46
C VAL A 504 25.59 -28.15 -2.03
N ALA A 505 26.67 -27.50 -1.59
CA ALA A 505 28.01 -27.76 -2.10
C ALA A 505 28.52 -29.17 -1.83
N ASP A 506 28.09 -29.79 -0.74
CA ASP A 506 28.46 -31.17 -0.41
C ASP A 506 27.79 -32.19 -1.34
N TYR A 507 26.66 -31.82 -1.96
CA TYR A 507 25.85 -32.67 -2.85
C TYR A 507 25.41 -31.89 -4.10
N PRO A 508 26.34 -31.48 -4.99
CA PRO A 508 26.05 -30.54 -6.08
C PRO A 508 25.20 -31.15 -7.20
N ALA A 509 25.11 -32.48 -7.27
CA ALA A 509 24.34 -33.21 -8.29
C ALA A 509 22.92 -33.60 -7.82
N ASP A 510 22.62 -33.48 -6.53
CA ASP A 510 21.36 -33.93 -5.93
C ASP A 510 20.54 -32.73 -5.43
N VAL A 511 19.22 -32.81 -5.56
CA VAL A 511 18.30 -31.89 -4.87
C VAL A 511 18.03 -32.44 -3.47
N VAL A 512 18.35 -31.63 -2.47
CA VAL A 512 18.21 -31.95 -1.05
C VAL A 512 17.06 -31.19 -0.41
N TYR A 513 16.56 -31.70 0.71
CA TYR A 513 15.43 -31.19 1.47
C TYR A 513 15.73 -31.26 2.97
N LEU A 514 15.07 -30.40 3.75
CA LEU A 514 15.13 -30.41 5.21
C LEU A 514 13.82 -30.96 5.77
N ALA A 515 13.93 -31.78 6.80
CA ALA A 515 12.80 -32.19 7.64
C ALA A 515 13.24 -32.36 9.08
N ASP A 516 12.30 -32.31 10.02
CA ASP A 516 12.59 -32.59 11.42
C ASP A 516 12.34 -34.05 11.81
N ASP A 517 13.05 -34.48 12.84
CA ASP A 517 12.95 -35.81 13.45
C ASP A 517 11.87 -35.92 14.54
N GLN A 518 11.11 -34.84 14.80
CA GLN A 518 10.11 -34.73 15.88
C GLN A 518 10.69 -34.78 17.31
N VAL A 519 12.01 -34.79 17.46
CA VAL A 519 12.75 -34.87 18.74
C VAL A 519 13.67 -33.65 18.97
N GLY A 520 13.78 -32.76 17.99
CA GLY A 520 14.48 -31.47 18.12
C GLY A 520 15.63 -31.28 17.14
N ASN A 521 15.89 -32.24 16.25
CA ASN A 521 16.89 -32.11 15.20
C ASN A 521 16.25 -31.93 13.83
N VAL A 522 16.89 -31.13 13.00
CA VAL A 522 16.57 -30.99 11.58
C VAL A 522 17.63 -31.76 10.79
N TYR A 523 17.18 -32.69 9.95
CA TYR A 523 18.03 -33.50 9.09
C TYR A 523 17.88 -33.11 7.62
N LEU A 524 18.96 -33.32 6.88
CA LEU A 524 19.03 -33.16 5.44
C LEU A 524 18.79 -34.53 4.77
N TYR A 525 17.89 -34.58 3.80
CA TYR A 525 17.61 -35.80 3.04
C TYR A 525 17.47 -35.52 1.55
N LYS A 526 17.61 -36.57 0.73
CA LYS A 526 17.23 -36.54 -0.68
C LYS A 526 16.13 -37.56 -0.97
N ILE A 527 15.41 -37.34 -2.05
CA ILE A 527 14.38 -38.25 -2.54
C ILE A 527 14.93 -38.92 -3.79
N ASP A 528 14.90 -40.26 -3.81
CA ASP A 528 15.22 -41.01 -5.03
C ASP A 528 14.07 -40.85 -6.04
N SER A 529 14.41 -40.41 -7.26
CA SER A 529 13.46 -40.14 -8.33
C SER A 529 12.65 -41.37 -8.74
N THR A 530 13.20 -42.58 -8.55
CA THR A 530 12.56 -43.83 -8.99
C THR A 530 11.71 -44.45 -7.89
N THR A 531 12.23 -44.54 -6.67
CA THR A 531 11.56 -45.23 -5.56
C THR A 531 10.73 -44.32 -4.66
N GLN A 532 10.85 -42.99 -4.80
CA GLN A 532 10.24 -41.98 -3.94
C GLN A 532 10.60 -42.14 -2.45
N ASN A 533 11.62 -42.94 -2.13
CA ASN A 533 12.09 -43.15 -0.76
C ASN A 533 13.02 -42.01 -0.32
N ARG A 534 12.95 -41.67 0.97
CA ARG A 534 13.80 -40.65 1.60
C ARG A 534 15.12 -41.27 2.04
N PHE A 535 16.23 -40.70 1.58
CA PHE A 535 17.58 -41.05 2.01
C PHE A 535 18.17 -39.91 2.84
N ILE A 536 18.42 -40.16 4.12
CA ILE A 536 19.01 -39.17 5.03
C ILE A 536 20.50 -39.03 4.70
N LEU A 537 20.93 -37.81 4.41
CA LEU A 537 22.31 -37.44 4.09
C LEU A 537 23.06 -36.96 5.34
N ASN A 538 22.42 -36.10 6.12
CA ASN A 538 22.94 -35.58 7.38
C ASN A 538 21.82 -35.57 8.43
N SER A 539 22.00 -36.28 9.54
CA SER A 539 21.00 -36.38 10.61
C SER A 539 20.96 -35.16 11.55
N GLN A 540 21.97 -34.28 11.53
CA GLN A 540 22.10 -33.13 12.43
C GLN A 540 22.46 -31.84 11.66
N GLN A 541 21.68 -31.51 10.65
CA GLN A 541 21.87 -30.29 9.87
C GLN A 541 21.42 -29.03 10.63
N GLY A 542 20.58 -29.17 11.64
CA GLY A 542 20.11 -28.07 12.47
C GLY A 542 19.33 -28.54 13.69
N THR A 543 18.79 -27.59 14.44
CA THR A 543 17.93 -27.83 15.59
C THR A 543 16.62 -27.05 15.47
N ILE A 544 15.57 -27.55 16.12
CA ILE A 544 14.29 -26.86 16.25
C ILE A 544 13.89 -26.75 17.72
N ASP A 545 13.55 -25.54 18.15
CA ASP A 545 12.83 -25.27 19.38
C ASP A 545 11.32 -25.24 19.06
N TYR A 546 10.58 -26.28 19.45
CA TYR A 546 9.15 -26.40 19.17
C TYR A 546 8.29 -25.40 19.96
N GLU A 547 8.74 -24.94 21.13
CA GLU A 547 7.97 -24.01 21.96
C GLU A 547 8.04 -22.59 21.39
N LYS A 548 9.25 -22.16 21.00
CA LYS A 548 9.44 -20.87 20.35
C LYS A 548 9.09 -20.88 18.86
N GLY A 549 9.10 -22.07 18.24
CA GLY A 549 9.01 -22.24 16.80
C GLY A 549 10.22 -21.67 16.07
N GLU A 550 11.41 -21.94 16.59
CA GLU A 550 12.67 -21.42 16.06
C GLU A 550 13.46 -22.56 15.41
N VAL A 551 13.83 -22.39 14.14
CA VAL A 551 14.65 -23.35 13.41
C VAL A 551 16.03 -22.74 13.17
N MET A 552 17.05 -23.35 13.76
CA MET A 552 18.45 -22.99 13.56
C MET A 552 19.11 -24.01 12.64
N LEU A 553 19.53 -23.58 11.46
CA LEU A 553 20.29 -24.41 10.53
C LEU A 553 21.78 -24.17 10.77
N ASN A 554 22.51 -25.25 11.03
CA ASN A 554 23.97 -25.21 11.16
C ASN A 554 24.62 -24.78 9.83
N ARG A 555 25.92 -24.51 9.89
CA ARG A 555 26.77 -24.11 8.75
C ARG A 555 26.41 -24.90 7.49
N LEU A 556 25.88 -24.21 6.48
CA LEU A 556 25.42 -24.79 5.22
C LEU A 556 25.92 -23.93 4.06
N ASN A 557 26.45 -24.57 3.01
CA ASN A 557 26.84 -23.89 1.77
C ASN A 557 25.82 -24.22 0.67
N ILE A 558 24.93 -23.27 0.38
CA ILE A 558 23.89 -23.43 -0.64
C ILE A 558 24.42 -22.90 -1.98
N ILE A 559 24.30 -23.72 -3.02
CA ILE A 559 24.68 -23.35 -4.40
C ILE A 559 23.47 -22.80 -5.15
N LYS A 560 22.28 -23.36 -4.91
CA LYS A 560 21.08 -23.03 -5.68
C LYS A 560 19.79 -23.26 -4.87
N GLY A 561 18.88 -22.29 -4.91
CA GLY A 561 17.51 -22.45 -4.39
C GLY A 561 16.53 -23.07 -5.39
N THR A 562 15.29 -23.30 -4.96
CA THR A 562 14.27 -23.98 -5.79
C THR A 562 13.68 -23.07 -6.87
N TYR A 563 13.50 -21.78 -6.56
CA TYR A 563 12.76 -20.82 -7.36
C TYR A 563 13.70 -19.86 -8.12
N ASP A 564 13.13 -19.07 -9.05
CA ASP A 564 13.89 -18.12 -9.89
C ASP A 564 14.62 -17.02 -9.10
N ASP A 565 14.13 -16.70 -7.89
CA ASP A 565 14.75 -15.77 -6.94
C ASP A 565 15.67 -16.47 -5.93
N GLU A 566 16.01 -17.74 -6.18
CA GLU A 566 16.87 -18.59 -5.36
C GLU A 566 16.36 -18.80 -3.92
N ARG A 567 15.10 -18.47 -3.64
CA ARG A 567 14.53 -18.67 -2.29
C ARG A 567 14.37 -20.14 -1.95
N ILE A 568 14.33 -20.41 -0.65
CA ILE A 568 13.97 -21.69 -0.07
C ILE A 568 12.78 -21.46 0.85
N GLU A 569 11.74 -22.26 0.67
CA GLU A 569 10.53 -22.21 1.49
C GLU A 569 10.67 -23.23 2.62
N LEU A 570 10.48 -22.80 3.85
CA LEU A 570 10.38 -23.67 5.01
C LEU A 570 8.94 -23.67 5.48
N ARG A 571 8.34 -24.85 5.63
CA ARG A 571 6.97 -25.06 6.09
C ARG A 571 6.97 -25.72 7.46
N VAL A 572 6.06 -25.27 8.30
CA VAL A 572 5.86 -25.75 9.67
C VAL A 572 4.39 -26.03 9.91
N THR A 573 4.08 -27.11 10.61
CA THR A 573 2.73 -27.38 11.10
C THR A 573 2.56 -26.81 12.51
N PRO A 574 1.72 -25.78 12.72
CA PRO A 574 1.55 -25.19 14.03
C PRO A 574 0.75 -26.14 14.95
N SER A 575 1.01 -26.07 16.25
CA SER A 575 0.25 -26.83 17.26
C SER A 575 -1.13 -26.20 17.51
N ASN A 576 -1.17 -24.86 17.61
CA ASN A 576 -2.42 -24.10 17.71
C ASN A 576 -2.93 -23.72 16.30
N LYS A 577 -4.26 -23.73 16.12
CA LYS A 577 -4.88 -23.29 14.86
C LYS A 577 -5.00 -21.77 14.76
N ASP A 578 -5.01 -21.07 15.89
CA ASP A 578 -4.93 -19.60 15.91
C ASP A 578 -3.46 -19.18 15.86
N ILE A 579 -3.12 -18.34 14.88
CA ILE A 579 -1.74 -17.90 14.61
C ILE A 579 -1.62 -16.43 14.95
N TYR A 580 -0.53 -16.08 15.62
CA TYR A 580 -0.25 -14.72 16.03
C TYR A 580 1.07 -14.27 15.42
N ALA A 581 1.07 -13.09 14.84
CA ALA A 581 2.30 -12.41 14.49
C ALA A 581 2.65 -11.41 15.59
N TYR A 582 3.93 -11.24 15.90
CA TYR A 582 4.40 -10.26 16.87
C TYR A 582 5.51 -9.40 16.25
N ARG A 583 5.46 -8.09 16.52
CA ARG A 583 6.53 -7.13 16.17
C ARG A 583 6.88 -7.19 14.68
N GLU A 584 8.10 -7.56 14.32
CA GLU A 584 8.60 -7.64 12.95
C GLU A 584 7.98 -8.73 12.09
N ALA A 585 7.20 -9.65 12.67
CA ALA A 585 6.49 -10.66 11.91
C ALA A 585 5.25 -10.06 11.22
N TYR A 586 5.20 -10.19 9.90
CA TYR A 586 4.01 -9.85 9.10
C TYR A 586 3.25 -11.13 8.77
N LEU A 587 1.97 -11.19 9.13
CA LEU A 587 1.12 -12.32 8.76
C LEU A 587 0.54 -12.09 7.35
N SER A 588 0.66 -13.07 6.47
CA SER A 588 0.12 -13.02 5.11
C SER A 588 -0.66 -14.28 4.80
N LEU A 589 -1.88 -14.16 4.24
CA LEU A 589 -2.67 -15.32 3.85
C LEU A 589 -2.38 -15.66 2.39
N ASP A 590 -1.63 -16.73 2.14
CA ASP A 590 -1.27 -17.14 0.79
C ASP A 590 -2.32 -18.07 0.20
N LEU A 591 -3.29 -17.49 -0.50
CA LEU A 591 -4.33 -18.25 -1.21
C LEU A 591 -3.84 -18.92 -2.50
N GLN A 592 -2.69 -18.51 -3.06
CA GLN A 592 -2.16 -19.10 -4.29
C GLN A 592 -1.47 -20.44 -4.02
N SER A 593 -0.72 -20.50 -2.92
CA SER A 593 -0.06 -21.74 -2.46
C SER A 593 -1.01 -22.65 -1.66
N SER A 594 -2.18 -22.14 -1.28
CA SER A 594 -3.24 -22.90 -0.60
C SER A 594 -3.93 -23.91 -1.52
N VAL A 595 -4.28 -25.07 -0.97
CA VAL A 595 -4.95 -26.15 -1.69
C VAL A 595 -6.42 -26.22 -1.27
N PHE A 596 -7.31 -25.94 -2.21
CA PHE A 596 -8.76 -26.12 -2.05
C PHE A 596 -9.22 -27.28 -2.92
N LEU A 597 -9.69 -28.34 -2.26
CA LEU A 597 -10.34 -29.50 -2.86
C LEU A 597 -11.83 -29.41 -2.61
N ILE A 598 -12.61 -29.35 -3.68
CA ILE A 598 -14.07 -29.36 -3.60
C ILE A 598 -14.54 -30.76 -3.97
N THR A 599 -15.31 -31.38 -3.09
CA THR A 599 -15.82 -32.74 -3.28
C THR A 599 -17.32 -32.72 -3.16
N GLN A 600 -18.01 -33.27 -4.16
CA GLN A 600 -19.44 -33.47 -4.08
C GLN A 600 -19.76 -34.52 -3.01
N GLU A 601 -20.68 -34.20 -2.10
CA GLU A 601 -21.20 -35.19 -1.17
C GLU A 601 -21.98 -36.27 -1.93
N ALA A 602 -21.69 -37.53 -1.64
CA ALA A 602 -22.49 -38.65 -2.12
C ALA A 602 -23.86 -38.57 -1.43
N LEU A 603 -24.92 -38.40 -2.22
CA LEU A 603 -26.30 -38.55 -1.73
C LEU A 603 -26.46 -40.00 -1.27
N ILE A 604 -26.55 -40.22 0.05
CA ILE A 604 -27.01 -41.48 0.64
C ILE A 604 -28.53 -41.42 0.76
#